data_AF-A0A849S558-F1
#
_entry.id   AF-A0A849S558-F1
#
_cell.length_a   1.000
_cell.length_b   1.000
_cell.length_c   1.000
_cell.angle_alpha   90.00
_cell.angle_beta   90.00
_cell.angle_gamma   90.00
#
_symmetry.space_group_name_H-M   'P 1'
#
loop_
_entity.id
_entity.type
_entity.pdbx_description
1 polymer ?
#
loop_
_entity_poly.entity_id
_entity_poly.type
_entity_poly.pdbx_seq_one_letter_code
_entity_poly.pdbx_strand_id
1 'polypeptide(L)'
;AMAAQFGFDDYAQPAGGCCFLTDKFYSAKLVDLWQAQGHKDYELDDVMLLKVGRHIRPMPHFKLIVAREEGEGRFLEGYKKDFISMSSSSHFGPLVLIDGILSAEDLYLAAQITARFGQGKDAEQVDINVQMQDGSERILQVKPLKKEELPEAWYI
;
A
#
# COMPACT_ATOMS: atom_id res chain seq x y z
N ALA A 1 2.42 42.05 -8.92
CA ALA A 1 1.04 41.91 -9.45
C ALA A 1 0.69 40.43 -9.52
N MET A 2 -0.47 40.03 -8.95
CA MET A 2 -1.19 38.74 -9.04
C MET A 2 -0.41 37.45 -8.68
N ALA A 3 -0.82 36.58 -7.76
CA ALA A 3 -2.15 36.22 -7.29
C ALA A 3 -2.11 35.75 -5.82
N ALA A 4 -2.79 36.48 -4.95
CA ALA A 4 -3.09 36.10 -3.57
C ALA A 4 -4.59 35.76 -3.49
N GLN A 5 -5.01 34.61 -4.06
CA GLN A 5 -6.42 34.18 -4.10
C GLN A 5 -6.59 32.65 -3.98
N PHE A 6 -5.77 31.98 -3.18
CA PHE A 6 -6.09 30.62 -2.73
C PHE A 6 -5.91 30.58 -1.21
N GLY A 7 -7.02 30.74 -0.49
CA GLY A 7 -7.08 30.74 0.97
C GLY A 7 -6.79 29.36 1.56
N PHE A 8 -5.53 28.95 1.46
CA PHE A 8 -4.97 27.86 2.25
C PHE A 8 -4.30 28.47 3.47
N ASP A 9 -5.09 28.74 4.50
CA ASP A 9 -4.56 28.93 5.86
C ASP A 9 -4.28 27.54 6.45
N ASP A 10 -3.13 27.43 7.11
CA ASP A 10 -2.59 26.24 7.78
C ASP A 10 -1.96 25.14 6.89
N TYR A 11 -0.85 25.48 6.23
CA TYR A 11 0.16 24.48 5.91
C TYR A 11 0.95 24.19 7.18
N ALA A 12 0.67 23.06 7.84
CA ALA A 12 1.52 22.54 8.91
C ALA A 12 2.94 22.33 8.33
N GLN A 13 3.85 23.27 8.61
CA GLN A 13 5.27 23.09 8.41
C GLN A 13 5.86 22.50 9.69
N PRO A 14 6.28 21.21 9.73
CA PRO A 14 7.20 20.79 10.76
C PRO A 14 8.59 21.31 10.38
N ALA A 15 9.13 22.15 11.26
CA ALA A 15 10.52 22.56 11.24
C ALA A 15 11.42 21.30 11.28
N GLY A 16 12.22 21.10 10.24
CA GLY A 16 13.18 19.99 10.17
C GLY A 16 13.51 19.61 8.73
N GLY A 17 14.44 20.34 8.11
CA GLY A 17 14.82 20.13 6.72
C GLY A 17 15.36 18.73 6.44
N CYS A 18 14.85 18.12 5.36
CA CYS A 18 15.61 17.23 4.48
C CYS A 18 14.84 17.12 3.16
N CYS A 19 15.56 17.00 2.05
CA CYS A 19 15.09 16.97 0.67
C CYS A 19 14.09 15.83 0.36
N PHE A 20 12.83 15.95 0.81
CA PHE A 20 11.82 14.89 0.67
C PHE A 20 10.64 15.29 -0.24
N LEU A 21 10.34 16.58 -0.36
CA LEU A 21 9.29 17.12 -1.25
C LEU A 21 9.70 17.11 -2.75
N THR A 22 10.91 16.65 -3.06
CA THR A 22 11.45 16.53 -4.43
C THR A 22 11.45 15.07 -4.92
N ASP A 23 10.80 14.16 -4.19
CA ASP A 23 10.73 12.76 -4.60
C ASP A 23 9.53 12.55 -5.54
N LYS A 24 9.83 12.22 -6.80
CA LYS A 24 8.85 11.95 -7.86
C LYS A 24 7.85 10.86 -7.43
N PHE A 25 8.30 9.87 -6.66
CA PHE A 25 7.45 8.77 -6.20
C PHE A 25 6.44 9.22 -5.15
N TYR A 26 6.85 10.09 -4.22
CA TYR A 26 5.92 10.66 -3.23
C TYR A 26 4.85 11.52 -3.89
N SER A 27 5.26 12.35 -4.86
CA SER A 27 4.31 13.18 -5.62
C SER A 27 3.32 12.33 -6.42
N ALA A 28 3.76 11.23 -7.03
CA ALA A 28 2.88 10.29 -7.73
C ALA A 28 1.88 9.63 -6.77
N LYS A 29 2.33 9.18 -5.60
CA LYS A 29 1.47 8.60 -4.55
C LYS A 29 0.43 9.59 -3.99
N LEU A 30 0.80 10.87 -3.87
CA LEU A 30 -0.14 11.91 -3.44
C LEU A 30 -1.21 12.17 -4.51
N VAL A 31 -0.81 12.21 -5.79
CA VAL A 31 -1.75 12.33 -6.91
C VAL A 31 -2.67 11.12 -6.97
N ASP A 32 -2.14 9.91 -6.76
CA ASP A 32 -2.92 8.67 -6.66
C ASP A 32 -3.97 8.73 -5.54
N LEU A 33 -3.57 9.18 -4.34
CA LEU A 33 -4.47 9.35 -3.20
C LEU A 33 -5.65 10.27 -3.55
N TRP A 34 -5.36 11.42 -4.16
CA TRP A 34 -6.40 12.38 -4.57
C TRP A 34 -7.33 11.81 -5.65
N GLN A 35 -6.80 11.05 -6.60
CA GLN A 35 -7.61 10.41 -7.64
C GLN A 35 -8.51 9.32 -7.07
N ALA A 36 -8.03 8.56 -6.09
CA ALA A 36 -8.80 7.48 -5.46
C ALA A 36 -9.91 7.99 -4.54
N GLN A 37 -9.64 9.03 -3.73
CA GLN A 37 -10.63 9.59 -2.80
C GLN A 37 -11.62 10.55 -3.49
N GLY A 38 -11.23 11.17 -4.60
CA GLY A 38 -12.06 12.15 -5.32
C GLY A 38 -12.20 13.51 -4.61
N HIS A 39 -11.64 13.65 -3.40
CA HIS A 39 -11.52 14.89 -2.66
C HIS A 39 -10.12 15.05 -2.05
N LYS A 40 -9.80 16.25 -1.57
CA LYS A 40 -8.48 16.56 -0.99
C LYS A 40 -8.45 16.46 0.54
N ASP A 41 -9.55 16.04 1.15
CA ASP A 41 -9.59 15.78 2.59
C ASP A 41 -8.95 14.43 2.85
N TYR A 42 -7.73 14.44 3.38
CA TYR A 42 -6.97 13.26 3.79
C TYR A 42 -6.49 13.45 5.21
N GLU A 43 -6.40 12.36 5.97
CA GLU A 43 -5.91 12.39 7.33
C GLU A 43 -4.38 12.43 7.35
N LEU A 44 -3.81 12.85 8.48
CA LEU A 44 -2.34 12.87 8.63
C LEU A 44 -1.74 11.47 8.45
N ASP A 45 -2.48 10.43 8.86
CA ASP A 45 -2.09 9.04 8.68
C ASP A 45 -2.02 8.61 7.21
N ASP A 46 -2.94 9.08 6.36
CA ASP A 46 -2.92 8.78 4.92
C ASP A 46 -1.63 9.27 4.28
N VAL A 47 -1.23 10.50 4.64
CA VAL A 47 0.02 11.14 4.17
C VAL A 47 1.25 10.37 4.65
N MET A 48 1.22 9.86 5.88
CA MET A 48 2.31 9.10 6.46
C MET A 48 2.48 7.74 5.76
N LEU A 49 1.39 7.06 5.43
CA LEU A 49 1.42 5.80 4.66
C LEU A 49 2.02 5.96 3.26
N LEU A 50 1.94 7.14 2.64
CA LEU A 50 2.59 7.40 1.34
C LEU A 50 4.12 7.24 1.40
N LYS A 51 4.73 7.49 2.56
CA LYS A 51 6.19 7.41 2.73
C LYS A 51 6.70 5.98 2.82
N VAL A 52 5.80 5.04 3.09
CA VAL A 52 6.15 3.66 3.44
C VAL A 52 5.87 2.74 2.27
N GLY A 53 6.78 1.80 2.05
CA GLY A 53 6.56 0.67 1.17
C GLY A 53 6.48 1.00 -0.32
N ARG A 54 6.24 -0.05 -1.10
CA ARG A 54 5.90 0.01 -2.54
C ARG A 54 4.39 0.06 -2.67
N HIS A 55 3.88 1.01 -3.44
CA HIS A 55 2.45 1.15 -3.69
C HIS A 55 2.14 0.53 -5.05
N ILE A 56 1.21 -0.42 -5.06
CA ILE A 56 0.81 -1.17 -6.26
C ILE A 56 -0.71 -1.06 -6.37
N ARG A 57 -1.21 -0.53 -7.48
CA ARG A 57 -2.65 -0.38 -7.75
C ARG A 57 -3.06 -1.24 -8.95
N PRO A 58 -3.44 -2.50 -8.73
CA PRO A 58 -3.92 -3.36 -9.81
C PRO A 58 -5.25 -2.88 -10.40
N MET A 59 -6.10 -2.29 -9.56
CA MET A 59 -7.43 -1.83 -9.93
C MET A 59 -7.73 -0.46 -9.30
N PRO A 60 -8.64 0.35 -9.87
CA PRO A 60 -8.95 1.68 -9.35
C PRO A 60 -9.43 1.68 -7.89
N HIS A 61 -10.12 0.61 -7.46
CA HIS A 61 -10.79 0.52 -6.16
C HIS A 61 -9.92 -0.01 -5.01
N PHE A 62 -8.70 -0.47 -5.27
CA PHE A 62 -7.77 -0.84 -4.20
C PHE A 62 -6.29 -0.73 -4.60
N LYS A 63 -5.43 -0.53 -3.60
CA LYS A 63 -3.97 -0.65 -3.74
C LYS A 63 -3.36 -1.46 -2.60
N LEU A 64 -2.17 -1.97 -2.85
CA LEU A 64 -1.33 -2.65 -1.88
C LEU A 64 -0.18 -1.73 -1.46
N ILE A 65 0.12 -1.73 -0.17
CA ILE A 65 1.29 -1.09 0.42
C ILE A 65 2.22 -2.20 0.92
N VAL A 66 3.27 -2.49 0.17
CA VAL A 66 4.19 -3.61 0.42
C VAL A 66 5.42 -3.12 1.18
N ALA A 67 5.64 -3.61 2.40
CA ALA A 67 6.85 -3.31 3.15
C ALA A 67 8.12 -3.74 2.39
N ARG A 68 9.16 -2.89 2.42
CA ARG A 68 10.47 -3.15 1.80
C ARG A 68 11.47 -3.72 2.78
N GLU A 69 11.33 -3.36 4.05
CA GLU A 69 12.22 -3.75 5.14
C GLU A 69 11.44 -3.91 6.46
N GLU A 70 12.10 -4.46 7.47
CA GLU A 70 11.49 -4.73 8.78
C GLU A 70 10.97 -3.47 9.47
N GLY A 71 11.67 -2.34 9.34
CA GLY A 71 11.25 -1.06 9.92
C GLY A 71 9.91 -0.59 9.37
N GLU A 72 9.73 -0.66 8.05
CA GLU A 72 8.45 -0.39 7.39
C GLU A 72 7.38 -1.40 7.81
N GLY A 73 7.72 -2.68 7.90
CA GLY A 73 6.80 -3.71 8.38
C GLY A 73 6.27 -3.40 9.78
N ARG A 74 7.14 -3.03 10.73
CA ARG A 74 6.76 -2.63 12.09
C ARG A 74 5.89 -1.38 12.11
N PHE A 75 6.13 -0.43 11.23
CA PHE A 75 5.26 0.74 11.09
C PHE A 75 3.87 0.34 10.61
N LEU A 76 3.78 -0.50 9.58
CA LEU A 76 2.51 -0.99 9.03
C LEU A 76 1.72 -1.89 10.00
N GLU A 77 2.38 -2.59 10.93
CA GLU A 77 1.70 -3.37 11.99
C GLU A 77 0.74 -2.49 12.82
N GLY A 78 1.07 -1.21 13.02
CA GLY A 78 0.22 -0.26 13.75
C GLY A 78 -1.14 0.00 13.10
N TYR A 79 -1.27 -0.27 11.81
CA TYR A 79 -2.45 0.02 11.00
C TYR A 79 -3.27 -1.24 10.64
N LYS A 80 -2.89 -2.43 11.12
CA LYS A 80 -3.60 -3.69 10.78
C LYS A 80 -5.04 -3.77 11.29
N LYS A 81 -5.43 -2.90 12.21
CA LYS A 81 -6.83 -2.80 12.69
C LYS A 81 -7.71 -2.00 11.74
N ASP A 82 -7.11 -1.08 10.99
CA ASP A 82 -7.83 -0.15 10.11
C ASP A 82 -7.85 -0.65 8.67
N PHE A 83 -6.91 -1.52 8.30
CA PHE A 83 -6.75 -2.05 6.95
C PHE A 83 -6.79 -3.58 6.91
N ILE A 84 -7.23 -4.13 5.79
CA ILE A 84 -6.96 -5.54 5.48
C ILE A 84 -5.44 -5.70 5.39
N SER A 85 -4.90 -6.75 6.02
CA SER A 85 -3.47 -7.04 5.96
C SER A 85 -3.19 -8.46 5.49
N MET A 86 -2.07 -8.61 4.81
CA MET A 86 -1.62 -9.89 4.26
C MET A 86 -0.16 -10.14 4.61
N SER A 87 0.15 -11.37 4.97
CA SER A 87 1.52 -11.85 5.14
C SER A 87 1.60 -13.33 4.79
N SER A 88 2.78 -13.77 4.35
CA SER A 88 3.01 -15.18 4.08
C SER A 88 3.19 -15.95 5.39
N SER A 89 2.46 -17.05 5.56
CA SER A 89 2.59 -17.96 6.71
C SER A 89 3.47 -19.18 6.41
N SER A 90 3.70 -19.49 5.13
CA SER A 90 4.51 -20.63 4.67
C SER A 90 5.96 -20.26 4.37
N HIS A 91 6.22 -19.00 4.01
CA HIS A 91 7.53 -18.47 3.63
C HIS A 91 7.78 -17.10 4.27
N PHE A 92 9.04 -16.70 4.42
CA PHE A 92 9.35 -15.33 4.81
C PHE A 92 8.92 -14.33 3.72
N GLY A 93 8.30 -13.23 4.12
CA GLY A 93 7.83 -12.20 3.21
C GLY A 93 7.44 -10.92 3.93
N PRO A 94 7.11 -9.86 3.18
CA PRO A 94 6.73 -8.60 3.76
C PRO A 94 5.33 -8.65 4.37
N LEU A 95 5.07 -7.75 5.31
CA LEU A 95 3.71 -7.33 5.63
C LEU A 95 3.20 -6.43 4.51
N VAL A 96 1.95 -6.66 4.10
CA VAL A 96 1.25 -5.87 3.10
C VAL A 96 -0.05 -5.37 3.69
N LEU A 97 -0.32 -4.07 3.56
CA LEU A 97 -1.63 -3.50 3.84
C LEU A 97 -2.39 -3.28 2.53
N ILE A 98 -3.70 -3.38 2.58
CA ILE A 98 -4.57 -3.12 1.46
C ILE A 98 -5.46 -1.92 1.76
N ASP A 99 -5.34 -0.89 0.94
CA ASP A 99 -6.15 0.31 0.98
C ASP A 99 -7.22 0.23 -0.12
N GLY A 100 -8.48 0.08 0.29
CA GLY A 100 -9.63 -0.09 -0.59
C GLY A 100 -10.56 -1.23 -0.15
N ILE A 101 -11.59 -1.48 -0.96
CA ILE A 101 -12.61 -2.52 -0.71
C ILE A 101 -12.38 -3.66 -1.68
N LEU A 102 -12.21 -4.89 -1.19
CA LEU A 102 -11.86 -6.02 -2.04
C LEU A 102 -13.04 -6.97 -2.24
N SER A 103 -13.24 -7.40 -3.48
CA SER A 103 -14.03 -8.60 -3.79
C SER A 103 -13.25 -9.88 -3.48
N ALA A 104 -13.89 -11.04 -3.63
CA ALA A 104 -13.22 -12.33 -3.48
C ALA A 104 -12.10 -12.53 -4.52
N GLU A 105 -12.29 -12.06 -5.75
CA GLU A 105 -11.29 -12.13 -6.82
C GLU A 105 -10.12 -11.18 -6.54
N ASP A 106 -10.40 -9.97 -6.05
CA ASP A 106 -9.37 -9.01 -5.65
C ASP A 106 -8.52 -9.54 -4.49
N LEU A 107 -9.15 -10.20 -3.51
CA LEU A 107 -8.45 -10.85 -2.39
C LEU A 107 -7.47 -11.92 -2.89
N TYR A 108 -7.87 -12.71 -3.90
CA TYR A 108 -6.99 -13.70 -4.49
C TYR A 108 -5.82 -13.03 -5.24
N LEU A 109 -6.10 -12.03 -6.07
CA LEU A 109 -5.07 -11.28 -6.80
C LEU A 109 -4.08 -10.60 -5.85
N ALA A 110 -4.56 -9.94 -4.81
CA ALA A 110 -3.73 -9.27 -3.81
C ALA A 110 -2.85 -10.27 -3.04
N ALA A 111 -3.36 -11.47 -2.75
CA ALA A 111 -2.57 -12.54 -2.15
C ALA A 111 -1.46 -13.04 -3.11
N GLN A 112 -1.75 -13.21 -4.40
CA GLN A 112 -0.72 -13.59 -5.39
C GLN A 112 0.39 -12.54 -5.53
N ILE A 113 0.03 -11.26 -5.51
CA ILE A 113 0.98 -10.14 -5.49
C ILE A 113 1.81 -10.17 -4.20
N THR A 114 1.17 -10.38 -3.05
CA THR A 114 1.86 -10.47 -1.75
C THR A 114 2.88 -11.59 -1.73
N ALA A 115 2.49 -12.79 -2.18
CA ALA A 115 3.38 -13.96 -2.28
C ALA A 115 4.61 -13.68 -3.16
N ARG A 116 4.44 -12.91 -4.24
CA ARG A 116 5.51 -12.53 -5.16
C ARG A 116 6.58 -11.65 -4.50
N PHE A 117 6.23 -10.81 -3.53
CA PHE A 117 7.23 -10.00 -2.82
C PHE A 117 7.95 -10.74 -1.69
N GLY A 118 7.57 -11.99 -1.40
CA GLY A 118 8.25 -12.85 -0.43
C GLY A 118 9.31 -13.78 -1.02
N GLN A 119 9.88 -14.64 -0.18
CA GLN A 119 10.83 -15.67 -0.57
C GLN A 119 10.17 -16.84 -1.32
N GLY A 120 8.85 -17.02 -1.16
CA GLY A 120 8.06 -18.02 -1.89
C GLY A 120 7.74 -17.66 -3.34
N LYS A 121 8.31 -16.58 -3.90
CA LYS A 121 7.97 -16.03 -5.23
C LYS A 121 8.13 -16.99 -6.41
N ASP A 122 8.94 -18.03 -6.26
CA ASP A 122 9.20 -19.06 -7.29
C ASP A 122 8.57 -20.43 -6.92
N ALA A 123 7.85 -20.50 -5.80
CA ALA A 123 7.15 -21.71 -5.38
C ALA A 123 5.88 -21.95 -6.20
N GLU A 124 5.44 -23.21 -6.28
CA GLU A 124 4.17 -23.55 -6.92
C GLU A 124 2.97 -23.01 -6.14
N GLN A 125 3.12 -22.90 -4.82
CA GLN A 125 2.06 -22.47 -3.91
C GLN A 125 2.67 -21.79 -2.67
N VAL A 126 2.00 -20.75 -2.19
CA VAL A 126 2.31 -20.02 -0.96
C VAL A 126 1.02 -19.83 -0.18
N ASP A 127 1.06 -20.15 1.11
CA ASP A 127 -0.01 -19.83 2.06
C ASP A 127 0.12 -18.37 2.51
N ILE A 128 -0.93 -17.58 2.26
CA ILE A 128 -1.06 -16.19 2.68
C ILE A 128 -2.11 -16.10 3.78
N ASN A 129 -1.71 -15.62 4.96
CA ASN A 129 -2.66 -15.21 5.98
C ASN A 129 -3.25 -13.86 5.58
N VAL A 130 -4.58 -13.77 5.60
CA VAL A 130 -5.34 -12.55 5.37
C VAL A 130 -6.09 -12.22 6.64
N GLN A 131 -5.76 -11.07 7.22
CA GLN A 131 -6.49 -10.51 8.35
C GLN A 131 -7.42 -9.40 7.85
N MET A 132 -8.71 -9.57 8.09
CA MET A 132 -9.75 -8.62 7.75
C MET A 132 -9.86 -7.52 8.83
N GLN A 133 -10.49 -6.41 8.50
CA GLN A 133 -10.69 -5.27 9.42
C GLN A 133 -11.53 -5.64 10.66
N ASP A 134 -12.42 -6.63 10.55
CA ASP A 134 -13.20 -7.15 11.68
C ASP A 134 -12.40 -8.09 12.61
N GLY A 135 -11.10 -8.28 12.31
CA GLY A 135 -10.20 -9.17 13.04
C GLY A 135 -10.31 -10.63 12.63
N SER A 136 -11.20 -11.00 11.71
CA SER A 136 -11.26 -12.36 11.19
C SER A 136 -10.02 -12.67 10.35
N GLU A 137 -9.54 -13.91 10.46
CA GLU A 137 -8.37 -14.39 9.73
C GLU A 137 -8.74 -15.57 8.85
N ARG A 138 -8.10 -15.64 7.68
CA ARG A 138 -8.21 -16.79 6.78
C ARG A 138 -6.92 -16.98 5.99
N ILE A 139 -6.66 -18.23 5.63
CA ILE A 139 -5.52 -18.58 4.80
C ILE A 139 -5.98 -18.76 3.35
N LEU A 140 -5.29 -18.11 2.41
CA LEU A 140 -5.43 -18.34 0.98
C LEU A 140 -4.19 -19.05 0.47
N GLN A 141 -4.38 -20.15 -0.26
CA GLN A 141 -3.31 -20.79 -0.99
C GLN A 141 -3.27 -20.25 -2.41
N VAL A 142 -2.14 -19.65 -2.78
CA VAL A 142 -2.01 -18.95 -4.06
C VAL A 142 -0.72 -19.30 -4.76
N LYS A 143 -0.74 -19.30 -6.09
CA LYS A 143 0.48 -19.29 -6.89
C LYS A 143 0.99 -17.84 -6.99
N PRO A 144 2.23 -17.52 -6.61
CA PRO A 144 2.77 -16.18 -6.76
C PRO A 144 2.68 -15.70 -8.21
N LEU A 145 2.35 -14.43 -8.41
CA LEU A 145 2.46 -13.83 -9.75
C LEU A 145 3.92 -13.80 -10.18
N LYS A 146 4.20 -14.09 -11.45
CA LYS A 146 5.53 -13.87 -12.01
C LYS A 146 5.80 -12.37 -12.21
N LYS A 147 7.06 -12.03 -12.50
CA LYS A 147 7.43 -10.64 -12.77
C LYS A 147 6.67 -10.06 -13.96
N GLU A 148 6.51 -10.87 -15.00
CA GLU A 148 5.91 -10.49 -16.27
C GLU A 148 4.39 -10.32 -16.17
N GLU A 149 3.79 -10.94 -15.16
CA GLU A 149 2.35 -10.85 -14.85
C GLU A 149 2.02 -9.66 -13.94
N LEU A 150 3.01 -8.86 -13.56
CA LEU A 150 2.85 -7.67 -12.74
C LEU A 150 3.17 -6.42 -13.57
N PRO A 151 2.16 -5.80 -14.21
CA PRO A 151 2.35 -4.64 -15.08
C PRO A 151 3.10 -3.49 -14.41
N GLU A 152 4.06 -2.87 -15.12
CA GLU A 152 4.74 -1.67 -14.63
C GLU A 152 3.75 -0.51 -14.36
N ALA A 153 2.64 -0.46 -15.10
CA ALA A 153 1.58 0.52 -14.92
C ALA A 153 0.82 0.41 -13.58
N TRP A 154 0.97 -0.70 -12.84
CA TRP A 154 0.39 -0.83 -11.51
C TRP A 154 1.25 -0.16 -10.43
N TYR A 155 2.53 0.12 -10.72
CA TYR A 155 3.39 0.80 -9.76
C TYR A 155 3.10 2.30 -9.77
N ILE A 156 2.98 2.87 -8.57
CA ILE A 156 2.78 4.31 -8.35
C ILE A 156 4.11 4.99 -8.04
#